data_AF-A0A9J8A210-F1
#
_entry.id   AF-A0A9J8A210-F1
#
_cell.length_a   1.000
_cell.length_b   1.000
_cell.length_c   1.000
_cell.angle_alpha   90.00
_cell.angle_beta   90.00
_cell.angle_gamma   90.00
#
_symmetry.space_group_name_H-M   'P 1'
#
loop_
_entity.id
_entity.type
_entity.pdbx_description
1 polymer ?
#
loop_
_entity_poly.entity_id
_entity_poly.type
_entity_poly.pdbx_seq_one_letter_code
_entity_poly.pdbx_strand_id
1 'polypeptide(L)'
;LELVYCVFIFPGNPLLLNSSMQPDITVGQTFSSPICFQDSIDKELFDPLPDKVKVQSSFMVSLGVADRAEYHVKAHQETLPANLHPKYSTVEGKKTTMIAPNGIHTLRKTQFKTSAVFGHLGGRLVIPNAGVSLLVPHGAIADDTSWEMYMLINQEESSAQSEERCEILLGPEITYGPPGLNLSYPVAMTIAHCAEVSAENWNIKLKRQTKDNKWEEIMSVDDESTSCYCLMDSHSCHLLLDQPGCYALVGEPITDAAIKRLRIAVFGSVEASSIDYSLRVHCVDDTPHAFQRVVTAETSRGGQLLEEPKMLFFKGNCLSLQVSIQDIPQFLWSIKPFTTCQEFSFTQVWYSNQQPVHCAFSLQRHSTSTTQLSCKISVRQVKGHEQILQVYTTVGESEKETVPFFMQADCTVTSQTGAKAFKIPLSIRQRICTTFDTANTKGKDWQLLAQKLHIQRNLSYFTKQKSPSAVILSLWEARHQDSGDLDSLASALEEIGKIHCKSLPQSPDDKETDFTF
;
A
#
# COMPACT_ATOMS: atom_id res chain seq x y z
N LEU A 1 1.25 -22.20 -4.03
CA LEU A 1 0.13 -22.76 -4.83
C LEU A 1 0.03 -24.28 -4.69
N GLU A 2 1.11 -25.05 -4.90
CA GLU A 2 1.11 -26.52 -4.77
C GLU A 2 0.62 -27.04 -3.41
N LEU A 3 0.95 -26.36 -2.30
CA LEU A 3 0.44 -26.69 -0.96
C LEU A 3 -1.07 -26.46 -0.81
N VAL A 4 -1.59 -25.32 -1.28
CA VAL A 4 -3.04 -25.05 -1.28
C VAL A 4 -3.76 -26.00 -2.24
N TYR A 5 -3.15 -26.29 -3.40
CA TYR A 5 -3.61 -27.32 -4.33
C TYR A 5 -3.56 -28.71 -3.70
N CYS A 6 -2.59 -29.05 -2.85
CA CYS A 6 -2.54 -30.34 -2.17
C CYS A 6 -3.58 -30.45 -1.06
N VAL A 7 -3.81 -29.38 -0.30
CA VAL A 7 -4.85 -29.34 0.73
C VAL A 7 -6.24 -29.48 0.10
N PHE A 8 -6.48 -28.87 -1.07
CA PHE A 8 -7.82 -28.92 -1.65
C PHE A 8 -7.96 -30.01 -2.74
N ILE A 9 -7.03 -30.21 -3.67
CA ILE A 9 -7.25 -31.05 -4.87
C ILE A 9 -6.97 -32.55 -4.68
N PHE A 10 -6.24 -33.00 -3.64
CA PHE A 10 -6.06 -34.44 -3.41
C PHE A 10 -7.35 -35.13 -2.89
N PRO A 11 -7.75 -36.29 -3.45
CA PRO A 11 -8.94 -37.05 -3.04
C PRO A 11 -8.74 -37.82 -1.71
N GLY A 12 -8.20 -37.14 -0.71
CA GLY A 12 -7.95 -37.65 0.64
C GLY A 12 -7.92 -36.58 1.73
N ASN A 13 -8.24 -35.31 1.41
CA ASN A 13 -8.26 -34.28 2.43
C ASN A 13 -9.54 -34.37 3.31
N PRO A 14 -9.44 -34.44 4.64
CA PRO A 14 -10.59 -34.53 5.54
C PRO A 14 -11.54 -33.31 5.51
N LEU A 15 -11.18 -32.22 4.83
CA LEU A 15 -12.07 -31.09 4.54
C LEU A 15 -13.13 -31.40 3.45
N LEU A 16 -13.00 -32.50 2.70
CA LEU A 16 -13.83 -32.83 1.54
C LEU A 16 -14.97 -33.85 1.77
N LEU A 17 -15.16 -34.37 2.98
CA LEU A 17 -16.03 -35.54 3.15
C LEU A 17 -17.55 -35.27 3.17
N ASN A 18 -18.02 -34.04 2.95
CA ASN A 18 -19.45 -33.73 2.90
C ASN A 18 -19.84 -33.00 1.62
N SER A 19 -19.86 -33.73 0.51
CA SER A 19 -20.60 -33.35 -0.71
C SER A 19 -21.19 -34.63 -1.29
N SER A 20 -22.35 -35.06 -0.79
CA SER A 20 -23.14 -36.12 -1.40
C SER A 20 -24.19 -35.49 -2.32
N MET A 21 -23.85 -35.28 -3.58
CA MET A 21 -24.82 -35.11 -4.67
C MET A 21 -24.36 -36.05 -5.79
N GLN A 22 -25.08 -37.17 -5.95
CA GLN A 22 -24.92 -38.09 -7.07
C GLN A 22 -25.42 -37.41 -8.36
N PRO A 23 -24.77 -37.62 -9.52
CA PRO A 23 -25.40 -37.36 -10.81
C PRO A 23 -26.19 -38.60 -11.27
N ASP A 24 -27.48 -38.40 -11.53
CA ASP A 24 -28.34 -39.36 -12.20
C ASP A 24 -27.85 -39.63 -13.63
N ILE A 25 -27.66 -40.90 -13.96
CA ILE A 25 -27.38 -41.40 -15.31
C ILE A 25 -28.72 -41.77 -15.95
N THR A 26 -29.08 -41.12 -17.05
CA THR A 26 -30.12 -41.64 -17.95
C THR A 26 -29.57 -41.84 -19.36
N VAL A 27 -29.79 -43.06 -19.84
CA VAL A 27 -29.33 -43.69 -21.08
C VAL A 27 -30.01 -43.09 -22.32
N GLY A 28 -29.29 -43.03 -23.45
CA GLY A 28 -29.84 -42.62 -24.74
C GLY A 28 -28.94 -42.86 -25.96
N GLN A 29 -28.69 -44.14 -26.27
CA GLN A 29 -28.57 -44.78 -27.60
C GLN A 29 -27.82 -44.13 -28.79
N THR A 30 -26.75 -44.84 -29.19
CA THR A 30 -26.38 -45.34 -30.56
C THR A 30 -26.17 -44.37 -31.74
N PHE A 31 -24.97 -44.43 -32.34
CA PHE A 31 -24.78 -44.98 -33.71
C PHE A 31 -23.33 -45.44 -33.90
N SER A 32 -23.19 -46.64 -34.46
CA SER A 32 -21.94 -47.37 -34.76
C SER A 32 -21.53 -47.16 -36.22
N SER A 33 -20.23 -47.12 -36.50
CA SER A 33 -19.61 -47.79 -37.67
C SER A 33 -18.07 -47.87 -37.53
N PRO A 34 -17.44 -49.04 -37.73
CA PRO A 34 -15.99 -49.24 -37.59
C PRO A 34 -15.30 -49.48 -38.94
N ILE A 35 -14.03 -49.06 -39.10
CA ILE A 35 -13.10 -49.68 -40.06
C ILE A 35 -11.69 -49.73 -39.43
N CYS A 36 -11.13 -50.93 -39.43
CA CYS A 36 -9.82 -51.38 -38.93
C CYS A 36 -8.70 -51.14 -39.95
N PHE A 37 -7.43 -51.18 -39.50
CA PHE A 37 -6.18 -51.68 -40.12
C PHE A 37 -5.00 -50.85 -39.54
N GLN A 38 -3.80 -51.34 -39.21
CA GLN A 38 -3.18 -52.67 -39.03
C GLN A 38 -1.78 -52.39 -38.45
N ASP A 39 -1.32 -53.20 -37.50
CA ASP A 39 0.05 -53.18 -36.95
C ASP A 39 1.10 -53.58 -38.00
N SER A 40 2.33 -53.06 -37.86
CA SER A 40 3.55 -53.76 -38.28
C SER A 40 4.74 -53.42 -37.38
N ILE A 41 5.40 -54.48 -36.94
CA ILE A 41 6.55 -54.60 -36.03
C ILE A 41 7.81 -54.81 -36.86
N ASP A 42 8.97 -54.32 -36.40
CA ASP A 42 10.30 -55.00 -36.40
C ASP A 42 11.31 -54.07 -35.66
N LYS A 43 11.81 -54.36 -34.44
CA LYS A 43 12.88 -55.29 -33.97
C LYS A 43 14.29 -55.07 -34.58
N GLU A 44 15.25 -54.62 -33.74
CA GLU A 44 16.57 -55.25 -33.43
C GLU A 44 17.45 -54.33 -32.52
N LEU A 45 18.61 -54.81 -32.07
CA LEU A 45 19.01 -54.99 -30.66
C LEU A 45 20.52 -54.69 -30.41
N PHE A 46 20.89 -54.32 -29.16
CA PHE A 46 22.21 -54.35 -28.44
C PHE A 46 23.31 -53.25 -28.58
N ASP A 47 23.51 -52.50 -27.46
CA ASP A 47 24.72 -52.27 -26.58
C ASP A 47 26.12 -51.78 -27.12
N PRO A 48 27.08 -51.29 -26.26
CA PRO A 48 27.11 -50.11 -25.37
C PRO A 48 28.38 -49.17 -25.59
N LEU A 49 28.39 -47.99 -24.93
CA LEU A 49 29.45 -46.95 -24.59
C LEU A 49 30.96 -47.14 -24.97
N PRO A 50 31.87 -46.12 -24.88
CA PRO A 50 31.75 -44.67 -24.55
C PRO A 50 32.54 -43.71 -25.49
N ASP A 51 32.32 -42.38 -25.43
CA ASP A 51 33.44 -41.42 -25.24
C ASP A 51 33.02 -39.97 -24.97
N LYS A 52 33.90 -39.27 -24.25
CA LYS A 52 33.78 -37.89 -23.75
C LYS A 52 33.67 -36.85 -24.87
N VAL A 53 32.66 -35.97 -24.83
CA VAL A 53 32.78 -34.59 -25.36
C VAL A 53 32.05 -33.59 -24.48
N LYS A 54 32.82 -32.58 -24.09
CA LYS A 54 32.48 -31.39 -23.31
C LYS A 54 31.75 -30.42 -24.25
N VAL A 55 30.50 -30.05 -23.97
CA VAL A 55 29.82 -28.96 -24.70
C VAL A 55 29.35 -27.90 -23.71
N GLN A 56 29.96 -26.74 -23.89
CA GLN A 56 29.66 -25.45 -23.33
C GLN A 56 28.34 -24.97 -23.98
N SER A 57 27.26 -24.87 -23.21
CA SER A 57 25.98 -24.37 -23.71
C SER A 57 25.84 -22.89 -23.34
N SER A 58 26.18 -22.04 -24.30
CA SER A 58 25.75 -20.65 -24.37
C SER A 58 24.44 -20.61 -25.16
N PHE A 59 23.34 -20.24 -24.50
CA PHE A 59 22.14 -19.76 -25.19
C PHE A 59 21.86 -18.31 -24.77
N MET A 60 22.23 -17.40 -25.68
CA MET A 60 21.57 -16.11 -25.82
C MET A 60 20.19 -16.35 -26.45
N VAL A 61 19.15 -15.71 -25.94
CA VAL A 61 17.88 -15.53 -26.65
C VAL A 61 17.60 -14.04 -26.74
N SER A 62 17.48 -13.60 -27.99
CA SER A 62 17.42 -12.23 -28.44
C SER A 62 16.11 -11.52 -28.09
N LEU A 63 16.20 -10.23 -27.76
CA LEU A 63 15.08 -9.30 -27.74
C LEU A 63 14.43 -9.22 -29.13
N GLY A 64 13.13 -9.51 -29.18
CA GLY A 64 12.28 -9.29 -30.36
C GLY A 64 11.97 -7.81 -30.53
N VAL A 65 12.27 -7.29 -31.72
CA VAL A 65 11.98 -5.94 -32.21
C VAL A 65 10.48 -5.76 -32.40
N ALA A 66 9.95 -4.64 -31.90
CA ALA A 66 8.58 -4.20 -32.10
C ALA A 66 8.32 -3.87 -33.57
N ASP A 67 7.31 -4.52 -34.16
CA ASP A 67 6.79 -4.19 -35.48
C ASP A 67 5.72 -3.09 -35.35
N ARG A 68 5.82 -2.10 -36.23
CA ARG A 68 5.11 -0.81 -36.17
C ARG A 68 4.09 -0.80 -37.31
N ALA A 69 2.83 -1.08 -37.00
CA ALA A 69 1.73 -0.97 -37.96
C ALA A 69 1.11 0.43 -37.91
N GLU A 70 1.39 1.24 -38.94
CA GLU A 70 0.72 2.51 -39.22
C GLU A 70 -0.63 2.26 -39.92
N TYR A 71 -1.73 2.79 -39.36
CA TYR A 71 -3.02 2.88 -40.04
C TYR A 71 -3.31 4.35 -40.38
N HIS A 72 -3.37 4.65 -41.68
CA HIS A 72 -3.88 5.90 -42.23
C HIS A 72 -5.39 5.83 -42.44
N VAL A 73 -6.13 6.83 -41.93
CA VAL A 73 -7.47 7.19 -42.44
C VAL A 73 -7.55 8.71 -42.56
N LYS A 74 -7.90 9.18 -43.77
CA LYS A 74 -8.07 10.58 -44.18
C LYS A 74 -9.39 11.18 -43.67
N ALA A 75 -9.39 12.46 -43.32
CA ALA A 75 -10.56 13.33 -43.40
C ALA A 75 -10.17 14.77 -43.78
N HIS A 76 -11.01 15.38 -44.60
CA HIS A 76 -10.82 16.56 -45.47
C HIS A 76 -10.68 17.92 -44.76
N GLN A 77 -9.93 18.83 -45.40
CA GLN A 77 -9.94 20.29 -45.22
C GLN A 77 -10.85 20.97 -46.26
N GLU A 78 -11.69 21.92 -45.85
CA GLU A 78 -12.24 23.04 -46.65
C GLU A 78 -12.36 24.29 -45.72
N THR A 79 -11.51 25.31 -45.85
CA THR A 79 -11.65 26.62 -46.56
C THR A 79 -12.66 27.65 -45.96
N LEU A 80 -12.12 28.59 -45.15
CA LEU A 80 -12.33 30.07 -44.98
C LEU A 80 -13.56 30.79 -45.62
N PRO A 81 -14.03 32.00 -45.15
CA PRO A 81 -13.16 33.16 -44.83
C PRO A 81 -13.64 34.19 -43.76
N ALA A 82 -12.89 35.30 -43.72
CA ALA A 82 -12.72 36.31 -42.67
C ALA A 82 -13.60 37.58 -42.76
N ASN A 83 -13.54 38.35 -41.65
CA ASN A 83 -13.74 39.81 -41.46
C ASN A 83 -15.16 40.39 -41.34
N LEU A 84 -15.43 41.06 -40.19
CA LEU A 84 -15.72 42.51 -40.03
C LEU A 84 -16.13 42.84 -38.56
N HIS A 85 -15.38 43.74 -37.90
CA HIS A 85 -15.74 44.47 -36.65
C HIS A 85 -16.57 45.74 -37.00
N PRO A 86 -16.94 46.69 -36.10
CA PRO A 86 -17.21 46.69 -34.64
C PRO A 86 -18.50 47.48 -34.26
N LYS A 87 -19.00 47.41 -33.01
CA LYS A 87 -19.77 48.52 -32.37
C LYS A 87 -19.49 48.68 -30.87
N TYR A 88 -19.42 49.95 -30.47
CA TYR A 88 -18.99 50.58 -29.22
C TYR A 88 -20.06 50.65 -28.11
N SER A 89 -19.62 50.72 -26.84
CA SER A 89 -20.08 51.58 -25.69
C SER A 89 -19.81 50.87 -24.35
N THR A 90 -19.34 51.40 -23.21
CA THR A 90 -18.84 52.71 -22.73
C THR A 90 -18.14 52.48 -21.37
N VAL A 91 -17.05 53.24 -21.15
CA VAL A 91 -16.30 53.70 -19.93
C VAL A 91 -16.98 53.48 -18.56
N GLU A 92 -16.32 52.94 -17.52
CA GLU A 92 -15.50 53.62 -16.46
C GLU A 92 -14.79 52.53 -15.59
N GLY A 93 -13.63 52.68 -14.95
CA GLY A 93 -12.69 53.77 -14.79
C GLY A 93 -11.35 53.22 -14.24
N LYS A 94 -10.26 53.94 -14.55
CA LYS A 94 -8.86 53.61 -14.24
C LYS A 94 -8.56 53.70 -12.73
N LYS A 95 -7.79 52.74 -12.22
CA LYS A 95 -6.64 53.03 -11.32
C LYS A 95 -5.46 52.18 -11.76
N THR A 96 -4.46 52.84 -12.31
CA THR A 96 -3.16 52.27 -12.69
C THR A 96 -2.22 52.35 -11.50
N THR A 97 -1.70 51.22 -11.05
CA THR A 97 -0.43 51.17 -10.31
C THR A 97 0.42 50.10 -10.99
N MET A 98 1.47 50.53 -11.70
CA MET A 98 2.50 49.62 -12.19
C MET A 98 3.47 49.32 -11.05
N ILE A 99 3.88 48.04 -10.89
CA ILE A 99 5.22 47.58 -10.48
C ILE A 99 5.31 46.04 -10.65
N ALA A 100 6.38 45.62 -11.36
CA ALA A 100 7.11 44.34 -11.41
C ALA A 100 6.43 43.03 -11.91
N PRO A 101 7.05 42.31 -12.88
CA PRO A 101 6.66 40.96 -13.27
C PRO A 101 7.36 39.94 -12.35
N ASN A 102 6.72 39.54 -11.25
CA ASN A 102 7.10 38.29 -10.58
C ASN A 102 6.29 37.16 -11.20
N GLY A 103 6.92 36.43 -12.13
CA GLY A 103 6.42 35.17 -12.64
C GLY A 103 6.36 34.15 -11.52
N ILE A 104 5.21 34.04 -10.87
CA ILE A 104 4.86 32.86 -10.07
C ILE A 104 4.62 31.75 -11.08
N HIS A 105 5.65 30.94 -11.32
CA HIS A 105 5.45 29.60 -11.85
C HIS A 105 4.57 28.88 -10.83
N THR A 106 3.28 28.80 -11.11
CA THR A 106 2.38 27.87 -10.45
C THR A 106 2.89 26.48 -10.80
N LEU A 107 3.69 25.91 -9.88
CA LEU A 107 4.05 24.51 -9.87
C LEU A 107 2.75 23.73 -10.03
N ARG A 108 2.54 23.06 -11.17
CA ARG A 108 1.38 22.18 -11.38
C ARG A 108 1.32 21.25 -10.17
N LYS A 109 0.28 21.37 -9.33
CA LYS A 109 0.07 20.46 -8.20
C LYS A 109 0.05 19.04 -8.77
N THR A 110 1.05 18.23 -8.43
CA THR A 110 1.11 16.83 -8.86
C THR A 110 -0.05 16.11 -8.19
N GLN A 111 -1.09 15.76 -8.95
CA GLN A 111 -2.27 15.11 -8.41
C GLN A 111 -1.98 13.61 -8.23
N PHE A 112 -1.98 13.12 -7.00
CA PHE A 112 -1.91 11.68 -6.70
C PHE A 112 -3.29 11.05 -6.97
N LYS A 113 -3.57 10.74 -8.23
CA LYS A 113 -4.83 10.13 -8.68
C LYS A 113 -4.56 8.94 -9.59
N THR A 114 -5.35 7.88 -9.43
CA THR A 114 -5.42 6.72 -10.33
C THR A 114 -6.87 6.40 -10.65
N SER A 115 -7.13 5.85 -11.84
CA SER A 115 -8.45 5.35 -12.25
C SER A 115 -8.32 4.14 -13.16
N ALA A 116 -9.35 3.30 -13.15
CA ALA A 116 -9.48 2.15 -14.04
C ALA A 116 -10.94 1.69 -14.15
N VAL A 117 -11.25 0.96 -15.21
CA VAL A 117 -12.55 0.31 -15.39
C VAL A 117 -12.50 -1.10 -14.86
N PHE A 118 -13.41 -1.45 -13.95
CA PHE A 118 -13.55 -2.79 -13.38
C PHE A 118 -14.92 -3.37 -13.71
N GLY A 119 -14.95 -4.67 -14.06
CA GLY A 119 -16.18 -5.47 -14.16
C GLY A 119 -16.30 -6.45 -12.99
N HIS A 120 -17.08 -7.52 -13.17
CA HIS A 120 -17.33 -8.52 -12.12
C HIS A 120 -16.09 -9.26 -11.61
N LEU A 121 -15.04 -9.37 -12.43
CA LEU A 121 -13.76 -9.93 -11.99
C LEU A 121 -13.05 -9.04 -10.96
N GLY A 122 -13.51 -7.80 -10.75
CA GLY A 122 -12.89 -6.84 -9.85
C GLY A 122 -11.52 -6.39 -10.35
N GLY A 123 -10.73 -5.85 -9.43
CA GLY A 123 -9.38 -5.38 -9.72
C GLY A 123 -8.79 -4.55 -8.59
N ARG A 124 -7.65 -3.93 -8.85
CA ARG A 124 -6.91 -3.14 -7.85
C ARG A 124 -6.48 -1.80 -8.45
N LEU A 125 -6.66 -0.73 -7.71
CA LEU A 125 -6.01 0.56 -7.94
C LEU A 125 -4.85 0.72 -6.96
N VAL A 126 -3.76 1.32 -7.42
CA VAL A 126 -2.59 1.63 -6.60
C VAL A 126 -2.16 3.05 -6.91
N ILE A 127 -1.83 3.83 -5.88
CA ILE A 127 -1.10 5.08 -6.06
C ILE A 127 0.38 4.77 -5.81
N PRO A 128 1.22 4.74 -6.87
CA PRO A 128 2.64 4.43 -6.77
C PRO A 128 3.34 5.21 -5.67
N ASN A 129 4.16 4.51 -4.87
CA ASN A 129 5.02 5.09 -3.83
C ASN A 129 4.30 5.88 -2.73
N ALA A 130 2.96 5.78 -2.65
CA ALA A 130 2.19 6.47 -1.63
C ALA A 130 1.76 5.57 -0.46
N GLY A 131 1.87 4.24 -0.60
CA GLY A 131 1.37 3.29 0.40
C GLY A 131 -0.16 3.24 0.44
N VAL A 132 -0.82 3.47 -0.70
CA VAL A 132 -2.28 3.51 -0.82
C VAL A 132 -2.73 2.63 -1.99
N SER A 133 -3.68 1.73 -1.71
CA SER A 133 -4.29 0.86 -2.72
C SER A 133 -5.77 0.61 -2.43
N LEU A 134 -6.56 0.35 -3.47
CA LEU A 134 -7.96 -0.03 -3.38
C LEU A 134 -8.19 -1.35 -4.11
N LEU A 135 -8.59 -2.39 -3.40
CA LEU A 135 -8.97 -3.67 -3.97
C LEU A 135 -10.50 -3.75 -4.09
N VAL A 136 -10.98 -3.96 -5.30
CA VAL A 136 -12.37 -4.25 -5.64
C VAL A 136 -12.50 -5.77 -5.77
N PRO A 137 -13.18 -6.46 -4.84
CA PRO A 137 -13.23 -7.92 -4.86
C PRO A 137 -13.95 -8.50 -6.08
N HIS A 138 -13.63 -9.76 -6.40
CA HIS A 138 -14.44 -10.55 -7.32
C HIS A 138 -15.92 -10.58 -6.87
N GLY A 139 -16.84 -10.37 -7.82
CA GLY A 139 -18.28 -10.36 -7.58
C GLY A 139 -18.81 -9.10 -6.88
N ALA A 140 -17.96 -8.11 -6.59
CA ALA A 140 -18.42 -6.84 -6.04
C ALA A 140 -19.27 -6.04 -7.05
N ILE A 141 -18.94 -6.15 -8.33
CA ILE A 141 -19.67 -5.58 -9.48
C ILE A 141 -20.43 -6.72 -10.18
N ALA A 142 -21.63 -6.45 -10.70
CA ALA A 142 -22.45 -7.47 -11.38
C ALA A 142 -21.86 -7.89 -12.74
N ASP A 143 -22.10 -9.13 -13.17
CA ASP A 143 -21.48 -9.81 -14.32
C ASP A 143 -21.56 -9.06 -15.65
N ASP A 144 -22.64 -8.31 -15.86
CA ASP A 144 -22.97 -7.53 -17.06
C ASP A 144 -22.67 -6.03 -16.91
N THR A 145 -22.06 -5.62 -15.81
CA THR A 145 -21.77 -4.21 -15.51
C THR A 145 -20.28 -3.94 -15.35
N SER A 146 -19.88 -2.71 -15.65
CA SER A 146 -18.53 -2.22 -15.37
C SER A 146 -18.58 -0.78 -14.87
N TRP A 147 -17.69 -0.44 -13.96
CA TRP A 147 -17.57 0.91 -13.40
C TRP A 147 -16.17 1.47 -13.61
N GLU A 148 -16.09 2.73 -14.06
CA GLU A 148 -14.86 3.50 -13.98
C GLU A 148 -14.69 3.99 -12.53
N MET A 149 -13.78 3.36 -11.80
CA MET A 149 -13.47 3.69 -10.42
C MET A 149 -12.20 4.53 -10.36
N TYR A 150 -12.11 5.40 -9.36
CA TYR A 150 -10.92 6.20 -9.11
C TYR A 150 -10.57 6.27 -7.63
N MET A 151 -9.31 6.57 -7.37
CA MET A 151 -8.78 6.84 -6.03
C MET A 151 -7.80 8.01 -6.11
N LEU A 152 -7.83 8.90 -5.12
CA LEU A 152 -6.91 10.02 -5.03
C LEU A 152 -6.56 10.38 -3.59
N ILE A 153 -5.40 11.02 -3.40
CA ILE A 153 -4.98 11.61 -2.12
C ILE A 153 -5.33 13.10 -2.14
N ASN A 154 -6.08 13.56 -1.15
CA ASN A 154 -6.45 14.97 -1.02
C ASN A 154 -5.27 15.80 -0.52
N GLN A 155 -5.08 16.97 -1.13
CA GLN A 155 -3.97 17.90 -0.85
C GLN A 155 -4.45 19.27 -0.34
N GLU A 156 -5.68 19.37 0.20
CA GLU A 156 -6.30 20.66 0.55
C GLU A 156 -6.26 21.01 2.04
N GLU A 157 -6.33 22.32 2.32
CA GLU A 157 -6.23 22.97 3.64
C GLU A 157 -7.43 22.67 4.56
N SER A 158 -8.50 22.03 4.05
CA SER A 158 -9.66 21.56 4.82
C SER A 158 -9.39 20.19 5.45
N SER A 159 -8.31 20.11 6.22
CA SER A 159 -7.90 18.86 6.88
C SER A 159 -8.94 18.39 7.90
N ALA A 160 -9.05 17.08 8.12
CA ALA A 160 -9.86 16.49 9.20
C ALA A 160 -9.37 16.83 10.63
N GLN A 161 -8.49 17.84 10.77
CA GLN A 161 -8.11 18.37 12.07
C GLN A 161 -9.33 19.03 12.69
N SER A 162 -9.86 18.40 13.74
CA SER A 162 -10.89 18.98 14.59
C SER A 162 -10.46 20.35 15.11
N GLU A 163 -11.41 21.28 15.25
CA GLU A 163 -11.20 22.56 15.96
C GLU A 163 -10.76 22.32 17.42
N GLU A 164 -11.12 21.17 17.99
CA GLU A 164 -10.57 20.64 19.23
C GLU A 164 -9.26 19.90 18.92
N ARG A 165 -8.12 20.54 19.23
CA ARG A 165 -6.74 20.12 18.87
C ARG A 165 -6.29 18.74 19.42
N CYS A 166 -7.17 17.82 19.80
CA CYS A 166 -6.77 16.53 20.39
C CYS A 166 -6.40 15.47 19.33
N GLU A 167 -6.89 15.60 18.10
CA GLU A 167 -6.69 14.59 17.05
C GLU A 167 -5.63 14.99 16.02
N ILE A 168 -4.90 14.00 15.51
CA ILE A 168 -3.99 14.14 14.38
C ILE A 168 -4.35 13.17 13.26
N LEU A 169 -4.09 13.53 11.99
CA LEU A 169 -4.10 12.53 10.92
C LEU A 169 -2.92 11.57 11.13
N LEU A 170 -3.16 10.28 10.94
CA LEU A 170 -2.13 9.24 11.03
C LEU A 170 -1.61 8.82 9.65
N GLY A 171 -2.36 9.13 8.58
CA GLY A 171 -2.03 8.84 7.19
C GLY A 171 -2.67 9.86 6.24
N PRO A 172 -2.57 9.66 4.92
CA PRO A 172 -3.18 10.54 3.93
C PRO A 172 -4.72 10.48 3.96
N GLU A 173 -5.36 11.58 3.58
CA GLU A 173 -6.79 11.64 3.32
C GLU A 173 -7.08 11.10 1.91
N ILE A 174 -7.93 10.08 1.81
CA ILE A 174 -8.17 9.35 0.56
C ILE A 174 -9.60 9.52 0.11
N THR A 175 -9.81 9.83 -1.17
CA THR A 175 -11.12 9.74 -1.80
C THR A 175 -11.15 8.60 -2.81
N TYR A 176 -12.19 7.78 -2.74
CA TYR A 176 -12.50 6.83 -3.80
C TYR A 176 -13.93 6.98 -4.29
N GLY A 177 -14.14 6.69 -5.57
CA GLY A 177 -15.41 6.90 -6.25
C GLY A 177 -15.61 6.00 -7.48
N PRO A 178 -16.69 6.22 -8.24
CA PRO A 178 -17.52 7.44 -8.25
C PRO A 178 -18.60 7.47 -7.14
N PRO A 179 -19.17 8.65 -6.82
CA PRO A 179 -20.34 8.74 -5.95
C PRO A 179 -21.52 7.93 -6.52
N GLY A 180 -22.28 7.27 -5.64
CA GLY A 180 -23.43 6.45 -6.05
C GLY A 180 -23.08 5.01 -6.46
N LEU A 181 -21.79 4.64 -6.43
CA LEU A 181 -21.37 3.25 -6.61
C LEU A 181 -22.03 2.34 -5.57
N ASN A 182 -22.61 1.23 -6.02
CA ASN A 182 -23.26 0.22 -5.19
C ASN A 182 -22.62 -1.14 -5.47
N LEU A 183 -21.93 -1.69 -4.48
CA LEU A 183 -21.18 -2.93 -4.59
C LEU A 183 -21.81 -4.02 -3.72
N SER A 184 -21.77 -5.27 -4.22
CA SER A 184 -22.27 -6.44 -3.47
C SER A 184 -21.34 -6.88 -2.34
N TYR A 185 -20.07 -6.46 -2.38
CA TYR A 185 -19.06 -6.73 -1.38
C TYR A 185 -18.28 -5.44 -1.09
N PRO A 186 -17.81 -5.22 0.16
CA PRO A 186 -16.98 -4.08 0.51
C PRO A 186 -15.69 -4.04 -0.30
N VAL A 187 -15.22 -2.84 -0.63
CA VAL A 187 -13.84 -2.66 -1.12
C VAL A 187 -12.86 -2.80 0.04
N ALA A 188 -11.66 -3.29 -0.24
CA ALA A 188 -10.56 -3.31 0.73
C ALA A 188 -9.56 -2.20 0.38
N MET A 189 -9.52 -1.13 1.18
CA MET A 189 -8.59 -0.02 1.03
C MET A 189 -7.40 -0.20 1.97
N THR A 190 -6.19 -0.02 1.47
CA THR A 190 -4.97 0.00 2.30
C THR A 190 -4.44 1.42 2.38
N ILE A 191 -4.11 1.87 3.60
CA ILE A 191 -3.55 3.19 3.87
C ILE A 191 -2.34 3.03 4.80
N ALA A 192 -1.17 3.50 4.37
CA ALA A 192 -0.01 3.60 5.26
C ALA A 192 -0.22 4.65 6.36
N HIS A 193 0.21 4.35 7.59
CA HIS A 193 0.11 5.27 8.73
C HIS A 193 1.41 5.39 9.51
N CYS A 194 1.53 6.43 10.33
CA CYS A 194 2.71 6.70 11.14
C CYS A 194 2.59 6.32 12.63
N ALA A 195 1.41 5.92 13.13
CA ALA A 195 1.24 5.52 14.53
C ALA A 195 1.99 4.23 14.90
N GLU A 196 2.56 4.20 16.11
CA GLU A 196 2.89 2.95 16.82
C GLU A 196 1.62 2.46 17.53
N VAL A 197 1.03 1.37 17.04
CA VAL A 197 -0.34 0.97 17.38
C VAL A 197 -0.40 0.38 18.79
N SER A 198 -1.12 1.04 19.68
CA SER A 198 -1.40 0.56 21.04
C SER A 198 -2.75 1.09 21.51
N ALA A 199 -3.66 0.18 21.86
CA ALA A 199 -4.98 0.53 22.40
C ALA A 199 -4.92 1.23 23.77
N GLU A 200 -3.78 1.13 24.47
CA GLU A 200 -3.56 1.84 25.74
C GLU A 200 -3.19 3.31 25.52
N ASN A 201 -2.56 3.62 24.38
CA ASN A 201 -1.95 4.92 24.13
C ASN A 201 -2.65 5.72 23.03
N TRP A 202 -3.37 5.06 22.13
CA TRP A 202 -4.05 5.67 21.00
C TRP A 202 -5.51 5.27 20.95
N ASN A 203 -6.37 6.27 20.75
CA ASN A 203 -7.73 6.08 20.26
C ASN A 203 -7.71 6.37 18.75
N ILE A 204 -7.65 5.32 17.94
CA ILE A 204 -7.58 5.44 16.47
C ILE A 204 -8.99 5.36 15.90
N LYS A 205 -9.35 6.35 15.08
CA LYS A 205 -10.68 6.46 14.48
C LYS A 205 -10.59 6.59 12.97
N LEU A 206 -11.61 6.10 12.29
CA LEU A 206 -11.85 6.38 10.88
C LEU A 206 -12.93 7.46 10.78
N LYS A 207 -12.58 8.55 10.09
CA LYS A 207 -13.51 9.62 9.75
C LYS A 207 -13.86 9.58 8.27
N ARG A 208 -15.10 9.96 7.96
CA ARG A 208 -15.59 10.14 6.60
C ARG A 208 -16.12 11.55 6.42
N GLN A 209 -15.85 12.14 5.28
CA GLN A 209 -16.42 13.45 4.93
C GLN A 209 -17.86 13.30 4.44
N THR A 210 -18.77 14.09 4.98
CA THR A 210 -20.16 14.18 4.55
C THR A 210 -20.32 15.05 3.32
N LYS A 211 -21.53 15.06 2.75
CA LYS A 211 -21.89 15.93 1.62
C LYS A 211 -21.76 17.43 1.94
N ASP A 212 -21.82 17.79 3.22
CA ASP A 212 -21.67 19.17 3.70
C ASP A 212 -20.20 19.53 4.00
N ASN A 213 -19.24 18.72 3.53
CA ASN A 213 -17.81 18.84 3.78
C ASN A 213 -17.39 18.75 5.26
N LYS A 214 -18.26 18.21 6.12
CA LYS A 214 -17.96 17.97 7.54
C LYS A 214 -17.37 16.59 7.74
N TRP A 215 -16.43 16.47 8.66
CA TRP A 215 -15.85 15.18 9.03
C TRP A 215 -16.66 14.54 10.15
N GLU A 216 -17.13 13.31 9.93
CA GLU A 216 -17.85 12.52 10.91
C GLU A 216 -17.07 11.25 11.23
N GLU A 217 -17.04 10.90 12.51
CA GLU A 217 -16.53 9.61 12.96
C GLU A 217 -17.49 8.50 12.54
N ILE A 218 -16.97 7.51 11.81
CA ILE A 218 -17.74 6.34 11.38
C ILE A 218 -17.35 5.06 12.13
N MET A 219 -16.20 5.07 12.79
CA MET A 219 -15.68 3.95 13.57
C MET A 219 -14.52 4.40 14.46
N SER A 220 -14.44 3.85 15.67
CA SER A 220 -13.19 3.67 16.42
C SER A 220 -12.68 2.24 16.28
N VAL A 221 -11.37 2.06 16.12
CA VAL A 221 -10.73 0.75 15.83
C VAL A 221 -10.93 -0.25 16.97
N ASP A 222 -11.03 0.22 18.20
CA ASP A 222 -11.20 -0.62 19.39
C ASP A 222 -12.68 -0.91 19.71
N ASP A 223 -13.61 -0.22 19.05
CA ASP A 223 -15.05 -0.40 19.24
C ASP A 223 -15.64 -1.38 18.20
N GLU A 224 -16.73 -2.05 18.58
CA GLU A 224 -17.50 -2.85 17.63
C GLU A 224 -18.26 -1.94 16.65
N SER A 225 -18.09 -2.19 15.35
CA SER A 225 -18.79 -1.47 14.29
C SER A 225 -19.28 -2.45 13.23
N THR A 226 -20.45 -2.14 12.68
CA THR A 226 -21.07 -3.01 11.66
C THR A 226 -21.16 -2.35 10.29
N SER A 227 -20.69 -1.11 10.16
CA SER A 227 -20.75 -0.30 8.94
C SER A 227 -19.45 -0.30 8.14
N CYS A 228 -18.34 -0.68 8.75
CA CYS A 228 -17.05 -0.87 8.11
C CYS A 228 -16.18 -1.78 9.00
N TYR A 229 -14.97 -2.10 8.55
CA TYR A 229 -13.96 -2.80 9.34
C TYR A 229 -12.59 -2.15 9.20
N CYS A 230 -11.76 -2.17 10.24
CA CYS A 230 -10.37 -1.73 10.19
C CYS A 230 -9.45 -2.78 10.81
N LEU A 231 -8.50 -3.29 10.01
CA LEU A 231 -7.37 -4.07 10.49
C LEU A 231 -6.15 -3.16 10.59
N MET A 232 -5.64 -2.96 11.80
CA MET A 232 -4.41 -2.21 12.04
C MET A 232 -3.21 -3.16 12.03
N ASP A 233 -2.27 -2.94 11.10
CA ASP A 233 -0.93 -3.52 11.13
C ASP A 233 0.07 -2.51 11.69
N SER A 234 1.35 -2.87 11.72
CA SER A 234 2.40 -1.96 12.20
C SER A 234 2.51 -0.72 11.32
N HIS A 235 2.55 -0.82 9.99
CA HIS A 235 2.82 0.32 9.07
C HIS A 235 1.64 0.75 8.20
N SER A 236 0.55 -0.02 8.22
CA SER A 236 -0.61 0.20 7.37
C SER A 236 -1.88 -0.23 8.07
N CYS A 237 -3.01 0.33 7.65
CA CYS A 237 -4.32 -0.19 7.98
C CYS A 237 -5.01 -0.69 6.73
N HIS A 238 -5.89 -1.68 6.91
CA HIS A 238 -6.70 -2.27 5.85
C HIS A 238 -8.18 -2.11 6.22
N LEU A 239 -8.88 -1.30 5.43
CA LEU A 239 -10.25 -0.87 5.66
C LEU A 239 -11.20 -1.63 4.74
N LEU A 240 -12.30 -2.17 5.28
CA LEU A 240 -13.42 -2.66 4.48
C LEU A 240 -14.52 -1.61 4.46
N LEU A 241 -14.82 -1.09 3.27
CA LEU A 241 -15.70 0.06 3.07
C LEU A 241 -16.82 -0.29 2.09
N ASP A 242 -18.07 0.01 2.48
CA ASP A 242 -19.24 -0.28 1.64
C ASP A 242 -19.61 0.86 0.69
N GLN A 243 -19.22 2.10 1.01
CA GLN A 243 -19.67 3.29 0.27
C GLN A 243 -18.50 4.16 -0.21
N PRO A 244 -18.56 4.71 -1.44
CA PRO A 244 -17.58 5.68 -1.93
C PRO A 244 -17.60 6.96 -1.09
N GLY A 245 -16.46 7.64 -1.02
CA GLY A 245 -16.33 8.88 -0.25
C GLY A 245 -14.89 9.26 0.05
N CYS A 246 -14.75 10.30 0.88
CA CYS A 246 -13.47 10.78 1.41
C CYS A 246 -13.29 10.28 2.84
N TYR A 247 -12.13 9.70 3.13
CA TYR A 247 -11.80 9.01 4.37
C TYR A 247 -10.48 9.49 4.93
N ALA A 248 -10.38 9.56 6.25
CA ALA A 248 -9.18 9.94 6.99
C ALA A 248 -9.01 9.05 8.21
N LEU A 249 -7.80 8.51 8.39
CA LEU A 249 -7.41 7.83 9.62
C LEU A 249 -6.86 8.88 10.59
N VAL A 250 -7.51 9.03 11.74
CA VAL A 250 -7.10 9.96 12.80
C VAL A 250 -6.75 9.22 14.08
N GLY A 251 -5.88 9.82 14.88
CA GLY A 251 -5.46 9.30 16.18
C GLY A 251 -5.58 10.39 17.23
N GLU A 252 -6.21 10.05 18.33
CA GLU A 252 -6.24 10.84 19.56
C GLU A 252 -5.32 10.15 20.59
N PRO A 253 -4.29 10.84 21.12
CA PRO A 253 -3.43 10.25 22.13
C PRO A 253 -4.19 10.16 23.46
N ILE A 254 -4.26 8.96 24.03
CA ILE A 254 -4.86 8.70 25.35
C ILE A 254 -3.86 9.01 26.46
N THR A 255 -2.57 8.71 26.21
CA THR A 255 -1.46 8.89 27.16
C THR A 255 -0.30 9.65 26.51
N ASP A 256 0.62 10.14 27.34
CA ASP A 256 1.88 10.74 26.87
C ASP A 256 2.87 9.71 26.30
N ALA A 257 2.55 8.42 26.42
CA ALA A 257 3.28 7.31 25.83
C ALA A 257 2.84 7.01 24.38
N ALA A 258 1.84 7.72 23.83
CA ALA A 258 1.49 7.66 22.42
C ALA A 258 2.71 7.98 21.54
N ILE A 259 3.01 7.13 20.55
CA ILE A 259 4.17 7.30 19.68
C ILE A 259 3.74 7.49 18.23
N LYS A 260 4.28 8.55 17.62
CA LYS A 260 4.26 8.81 16.19
C LYS A 260 5.64 8.49 15.62
N ARG A 261 5.70 7.68 14.56
CA ARG A 261 6.95 7.40 13.83
C ARG A 261 7.23 8.52 12.84
N LEU A 262 8.44 9.05 12.93
CA LEU A 262 8.97 10.00 11.98
C LEU A 262 10.07 9.35 11.16
N ARG A 263 10.19 9.77 9.90
CA ARG A 263 11.30 9.44 9.02
C ARG A 263 12.19 10.67 8.88
N ILE A 264 13.46 10.51 9.20
CA ILE A 264 14.48 11.55 9.12
C ILE A 264 15.26 11.34 7.83
N ALA A 265 15.36 12.37 7.00
CA ALA A 265 16.15 12.34 5.78
C ALA A 265 17.02 13.59 5.66
N VAL A 266 18.24 13.42 5.16
CA VAL A 266 19.20 14.52 4.97
C VAL A 266 19.48 14.67 3.49
N PHE A 267 19.17 15.86 2.97
CA PHE A 267 19.43 16.23 1.58
C PHE A 267 20.55 17.26 1.52
N GLY A 268 21.35 17.19 0.48
CA GLY A 268 22.43 18.11 0.19
C GLY A 268 22.29 18.74 -1.17
N SER A 269 22.62 20.01 -1.30
CA SER A 269 22.80 20.64 -2.61
C SER A 269 23.82 21.77 -2.55
N VAL A 270 24.51 21.97 -3.67
CA VAL A 270 25.31 23.18 -3.89
C VAL A 270 24.36 24.36 -4.13
N GLU A 271 24.61 25.50 -3.50
CA GLU A 271 23.83 26.71 -3.72
C GLU A 271 24.32 27.49 -4.96
N ALA A 272 23.70 28.64 -5.27
CA ALA A 272 24.07 29.45 -6.45
C ALA A 272 25.54 29.90 -6.43
N SER A 273 26.10 30.08 -5.24
CA SER A 273 27.52 30.24 -5.01
C SER A 273 28.15 28.84 -4.95
N SER A 274 29.11 28.56 -5.84
CA SER A 274 29.79 27.25 -5.83
C SER A 274 30.54 26.95 -4.53
N ILE A 275 30.64 27.90 -3.60
CA ILE A 275 31.34 27.78 -2.32
C ILE A 275 30.37 27.39 -1.18
N ASP A 276 29.07 27.66 -1.37
CA ASP A 276 28.06 27.41 -0.36
C ASP A 276 27.37 26.06 -0.61
N TYR A 277 27.21 25.30 0.45
CA TYR A 277 26.60 23.98 0.45
C TYR A 277 25.52 23.93 1.53
N SER A 278 24.35 23.43 1.16
CA SER A 278 23.16 23.44 2.00
C SER A 278 22.81 22.01 2.41
N LEU A 279 22.87 21.72 3.71
CA LEU A 279 22.37 20.48 4.29
C LEU A 279 20.97 20.71 4.84
N ARG A 280 19.97 20.04 4.27
CA ARG A 280 18.57 20.14 4.68
C ARG A 280 18.12 18.85 5.35
N VAL A 281 17.73 18.94 6.62
CA VAL A 281 17.25 17.81 7.42
C VAL A 281 15.73 17.89 7.48
N HIS A 282 15.06 16.86 6.98
CA HIS A 282 13.60 16.74 6.99
C HIS A 282 13.18 15.68 8.01
N CYS A 283 12.20 16.03 8.85
CA CYS A 283 11.52 15.13 9.78
C CYS A 283 10.06 15.04 9.34
N VAL A 284 9.70 13.93 8.72
CA VAL A 284 8.38 13.73 8.12
C VAL A 284 7.68 12.56 8.76
N ASP A 285 6.36 12.48 8.67
CA ASP A 285 5.63 11.29 9.10
C ASP A 285 6.13 10.06 8.34
N ASP A 286 6.31 8.94 9.04
CA ASP A 286 6.79 7.70 8.44
C ASP A 286 5.70 7.03 7.58
N THR A 287 5.36 7.67 6.46
CA THR A 287 4.48 7.15 5.41
C THR A 287 5.12 7.37 4.05
N PRO A 288 4.94 6.45 3.08
CA PRO A 288 5.53 6.61 1.75
C PRO A 288 5.06 7.90 1.05
N HIS A 289 3.77 8.24 1.16
CA HIS A 289 3.22 9.49 0.60
C HIS A 289 3.91 10.75 1.15
N ALA A 290 4.07 10.87 2.47
CA ALA A 290 4.71 12.06 3.07
C ALA A 290 6.17 12.18 2.63
N PHE A 291 6.90 11.07 2.62
CA PHE A 291 8.29 11.06 2.18
C PHE A 291 8.46 11.36 0.69
N GLN A 292 7.60 10.80 -0.18
CA GLN A 292 7.64 11.04 -1.62
C GLN A 292 7.44 12.52 -1.96
N ARG A 293 6.60 13.25 -1.21
CA ARG A 293 6.43 14.70 -1.36
C ARG A 293 7.72 15.45 -1.10
N VAL A 294 8.47 15.07 -0.06
CA VAL A 294 9.78 15.67 0.27
C VAL A 294 10.80 15.36 -0.80
N VAL A 295 10.92 14.11 -1.23
CA VAL A 295 11.84 13.71 -2.31
C VAL A 295 11.56 14.50 -3.59
N THR A 296 10.29 14.62 -3.99
CA THR A 296 9.90 15.39 -5.18
C THR A 296 10.26 16.87 -5.04
N ALA A 297 9.98 17.47 -3.87
CA ALA A 297 10.29 18.86 -3.59
C ALA A 297 11.81 19.13 -3.56
N GLU A 298 12.60 18.26 -2.95
CA GLU A 298 14.07 18.37 -2.89
C GLU A 298 14.70 18.15 -4.26
N THR A 299 14.26 17.14 -5.01
CA THR A 299 14.74 16.89 -6.37
C THR A 299 14.52 18.11 -7.27
N SER A 300 13.37 18.77 -7.15
CA SER A 300 13.08 20.00 -7.91
C SER A 300 14.00 21.19 -7.56
N ARG A 301 14.64 21.14 -6.39
CA ARG A 301 15.62 22.13 -5.90
C ARG A 301 17.08 21.68 -6.10
N GLY A 302 17.30 20.56 -6.78
CA GLY A 302 18.64 19.97 -6.95
C GLY A 302 19.19 19.30 -5.68
N GLY A 303 18.33 18.97 -4.72
CA GLY A 303 18.68 18.22 -3.52
C GLY A 303 18.94 16.75 -3.83
N GLN A 304 20.05 16.22 -3.31
CA GLN A 304 20.39 14.81 -3.34
C GLN A 304 20.27 14.22 -1.93
N LEU A 305 19.64 13.05 -1.80
CA LEU A 305 19.61 12.32 -0.54
C LEU A 305 21.03 11.83 -0.20
N LEU A 306 21.55 12.21 0.96
CA LEU A 306 22.94 11.95 1.33
C LEU A 306 23.14 10.68 2.16
N GLU A 307 22.10 10.21 2.83
CA GLU A 307 22.14 9.09 3.77
C GLU A 307 20.82 8.31 3.74
N GLU A 308 20.84 7.06 4.20
CA GLU A 308 19.61 6.27 4.36
C GLU A 308 18.70 6.91 5.41
N PRO A 309 17.42 7.17 5.08
CA PRO A 309 16.48 7.75 6.03
C PRO A 309 16.30 6.88 7.27
N LYS A 310 16.36 7.50 8.46
CA LYS A 310 16.24 6.79 9.74
C LYS A 310 14.90 7.03 10.41
N MET A 311 14.35 6.01 11.04
CA MET A 311 13.10 6.11 11.79
C MET A 311 13.34 6.60 13.22
N LEU A 312 12.54 7.56 13.67
CA LEU A 312 12.55 8.13 15.02
C LEU A 312 11.17 7.97 15.65
N PHE A 313 11.13 7.39 16.84
CA PHE A 313 9.93 7.32 17.66
C PHE A 313 9.73 8.64 18.43
N PHE A 314 8.73 9.42 18.05
CA PHE A 314 8.39 10.69 18.66
C PHE A 314 7.18 10.53 19.60
N LYS A 315 7.37 10.77 20.90
CA LYS A 315 6.35 10.57 21.94
C LYS A 315 5.44 11.78 22.08
N GLY A 316 4.18 11.53 22.43
CA GLY A 316 3.13 12.50 22.75
C GLY A 316 3.31 13.23 24.09
N ASN A 317 4.56 13.45 24.54
CA ASN A 317 4.87 13.95 25.89
C ASN A 317 5.17 15.45 25.96
N CYS A 318 4.74 16.21 24.94
CA CYS A 318 4.93 17.67 24.85
C CYS A 318 6.39 18.16 24.77
N LEU A 319 7.36 17.27 24.57
CA LEU A 319 8.78 17.64 24.47
C LEU A 319 9.18 17.93 23.01
N SER A 320 10.01 18.96 22.83
CA SER A 320 10.52 19.43 21.54
C SER A 320 11.43 18.43 20.83
N LEU A 321 11.56 18.62 19.52
CA LEU A 321 12.55 17.96 18.68
C LEU A 321 13.77 18.87 18.50
N GLN A 322 14.97 18.33 18.68
CA GLN A 322 16.24 19.02 18.45
C GLN A 322 16.98 18.37 17.29
N VAL A 323 17.44 19.20 16.36
CA VAL A 323 18.28 18.80 15.22
C VAL A 323 19.59 19.54 15.34
N SER A 324 20.71 18.80 15.39
CA SER A 324 22.04 19.36 15.51
C SER A 324 23.01 18.79 14.49
N ILE A 325 23.96 19.62 14.08
CA ILE A 325 25.10 19.24 13.24
C ILE A 325 26.38 19.26 14.08
N GLN A 326 27.17 18.21 13.95
CA GLN A 326 28.37 17.93 14.73
C GLN A 326 29.50 17.48 13.80
N ASP A 327 30.72 17.47 14.33
CA ASP A 327 31.92 16.94 13.65
C ASP A 327 32.22 17.60 12.28
N ILE A 328 31.89 18.89 12.11
CA ILE A 328 32.22 19.65 10.90
C ILE A 328 33.75 19.86 10.83
N PRO A 329 34.43 19.59 9.70
CA PRO A 329 35.88 19.79 9.56
C PRO A 329 36.22 21.28 9.50
N GLN A 330 36.45 21.91 10.65
CA GLN A 330 36.55 23.37 10.82
C GLN A 330 37.66 24.04 9.97
N PHE A 331 38.71 23.28 9.64
CA PHE A 331 39.81 23.75 8.76
C PHE A 331 39.44 23.81 7.28
N LEU A 332 38.36 23.14 6.86
CA LEU A 332 37.92 23.04 5.47
C LEU A 332 36.56 23.71 5.23
N TRP A 333 35.71 23.71 6.26
CA TRP A 333 34.32 24.17 6.21
C TRP A 333 34.02 25.11 7.38
N SER A 334 33.12 26.06 7.14
CA SER A 334 32.54 26.93 8.16
C SER A 334 31.02 26.89 8.07
N ILE A 335 30.33 27.04 9.20
CA ILE A 335 28.86 27.11 9.26
C ILE A 335 28.41 28.56 9.43
N LYS A 336 27.45 29.02 8.62
CA LYS A 336 26.95 30.39 8.63
C LYS A 336 25.42 30.44 8.50
N PRO A 337 24.67 31.05 9.44
CA PRO A 337 25.13 31.57 10.74
C PRO A 337 25.68 30.45 11.64
N PHE A 338 26.32 30.79 12.76
CA PHE A 338 26.85 29.82 13.73
C PHE A 338 25.71 29.16 14.55
N THR A 339 24.82 28.46 13.85
CA THR A 339 23.67 27.76 14.39
C THR A 339 23.88 26.28 14.16
N THR A 340 24.43 25.59 15.16
CA THR A 340 24.71 24.14 15.10
C THR A 340 23.57 23.30 15.66
N CYS A 341 22.56 23.92 16.26
CA CYS A 341 21.38 23.26 16.82
C CYS A 341 20.14 24.09 16.52
N GLN A 342 19.07 23.43 16.09
CA GLN A 342 17.75 24.00 15.85
C GLN A 342 16.71 23.17 16.60
N GLU A 343 15.73 23.84 17.19
CA GLU A 343 14.69 23.21 17.99
C GLU A 343 13.32 23.50 17.39
N PHE A 344 12.47 22.47 17.35
CA PHE A 344 11.09 22.55 16.91
C PHE A 344 10.18 22.16 18.07
N SER A 345 9.16 22.97 18.30
CA SER A 345 8.19 22.70 19.35
C SER A 345 7.44 21.39 19.09
N PHE A 346 6.97 20.76 20.16
CA PHE A 346 6.15 19.54 20.07
C PHE A 346 4.99 19.70 19.09
N THR A 347 4.25 20.82 19.16
CA THR A 347 3.09 21.08 18.29
C THR A 347 3.48 21.19 16.82
N GLN A 348 4.64 21.75 16.48
CA GLN A 348 5.07 21.80 15.08
C GLN A 348 5.31 20.40 14.51
N VAL A 349 5.87 19.49 15.31
CA VAL A 349 6.21 18.13 14.87
C VAL A 349 4.98 17.22 14.89
N TRP A 350 4.19 17.27 15.97
CA TRP A 350 3.04 16.39 16.17
C TRP A 350 1.98 16.55 15.09
N TYR A 351 1.71 17.79 14.66
CA TYR A 351 0.69 18.14 13.65
C TYR A 351 1.27 18.38 12.23
N SER A 352 2.47 17.87 11.94
CA SER A 352 3.23 18.16 10.69
C SER A 352 2.74 17.47 9.41
N ASN A 353 1.60 16.77 9.45
CA ASN A 353 1.13 15.86 8.38
C ASN A 353 1.13 16.49 6.96
N GLN A 354 0.73 17.75 6.86
CA GLN A 354 0.67 18.47 5.58
C GLN A 354 1.92 19.32 5.30
N GLN A 355 2.61 19.77 6.35
CA GLN A 355 3.82 20.59 6.30
C GLN A 355 4.90 19.97 7.19
N PRO A 356 5.71 19.06 6.64
CA PRO A 356 6.77 18.43 7.40
C PRO A 356 7.79 19.44 7.92
N VAL A 357 8.30 19.15 9.12
CA VAL A 357 9.31 19.99 9.76
C VAL A 357 10.66 19.76 9.09
N HIS A 358 11.35 20.84 8.75
CA HIS A 358 12.70 20.78 8.20
C HIS A 358 13.55 21.95 8.66
N CYS A 359 14.87 21.76 8.72
CA CYS A 359 15.85 22.82 8.87
C CYS A 359 16.95 22.72 7.83
N ALA A 360 17.67 23.83 7.63
CA ALA A 360 18.85 23.88 6.80
C ALA A 360 20.06 24.32 7.64
N PHE A 361 21.22 23.71 7.36
CA PHE A 361 22.53 24.15 7.80
C PHE A 361 23.33 24.58 6.57
N SER A 362 23.65 25.86 6.49
CA SER A 362 24.46 26.41 5.40
C SER A 362 25.95 26.35 5.77
N LEU A 363 26.69 25.64 4.95
CA LEU A 363 28.13 25.40 5.08
C LEU A 363 28.85 26.12 3.96
N GLN A 364 29.98 26.75 4.28
CA GLN A 364 30.83 27.43 3.32
C GLN A 364 32.23 26.79 3.33
N ARG A 365 32.70 26.35 2.17
CA ARG A 365 34.08 25.86 2.02
C ARG A 365 35.08 27.00 1.99
N HIS A 366 36.26 26.81 2.59
CA HIS A 366 37.32 27.83 2.57
C HIS A 366 38.03 27.91 1.21
N SER A 367 38.00 26.83 0.43
CA SER A 367 38.60 26.74 -0.90
C SER A 367 37.75 25.89 -1.82
N THR A 368 37.73 26.19 -3.13
CA THR A 368 37.06 25.38 -4.15
C THR A 368 37.72 24.02 -4.38
N SER A 369 38.97 23.84 -3.92
CA SER A 369 39.66 22.55 -3.89
C SER A 369 39.08 21.58 -2.86
N THR A 370 38.33 22.09 -1.86
CA THR A 370 37.63 21.26 -0.89
C THR A 370 36.39 20.69 -1.55
N THR A 371 36.42 19.38 -1.80
CA THR A 371 35.30 18.62 -2.37
C THR A 371 34.65 17.71 -1.34
N GLN A 372 35.34 17.25 -0.30
CA GLN A 372 34.75 16.32 0.66
C GLN A 372 34.08 17.04 1.85
N LEU A 373 32.90 16.57 2.21
CA LEU A 373 32.18 16.95 3.43
C LEU A 373 31.89 15.69 4.25
N SER A 374 32.25 15.73 5.53
CA SER A 374 31.93 14.70 6.52
C SER A 374 31.38 15.38 7.76
N CYS A 375 30.20 15.00 8.23
CA CYS A 375 29.62 15.52 9.47
C CYS A 375 28.61 14.55 10.07
N LYS A 376 28.21 14.76 11.32
CA LYS A 376 27.13 14.00 11.96
C LYS A 376 25.90 14.89 12.16
N ILE A 377 24.74 14.37 11.79
CA ILE A 377 23.45 14.98 12.08
C ILE A 377 22.80 14.16 13.19
N SER A 378 22.58 14.78 14.37
CA SER A 378 21.83 14.19 15.48
C SER A 378 20.43 14.81 15.51
N VAL A 379 19.42 13.95 15.47
CA VAL A 379 18.00 14.31 15.62
C VAL A 379 17.45 13.58 16.83
N ARG A 380 16.94 14.32 17.80
CA ARG A 380 16.42 13.72 19.04
C ARG A 380 15.20 14.45 19.55
N GLN A 381 14.29 13.71 20.20
CA GLN A 381 13.33 14.33 21.09
C GLN A 381 14.02 14.63 22.43
N VAL A 382 13.76 15.78 23.03
CA VAL A 382 14.33 16.13 24.36
C VAL A 382 13.95 15.02 25.36
N LYS A 383 14.95 14.43 26.03
CA LYS A 383 14.77 13.26 26.93
C LYS A 383 14.06 12.04 26.30
N GLY A 384 14.12 11.91 24.98
CA GLY A 384 13.48 10.85 24.22
C GLY A 384 14.46 10.08 23.34
N HIS A 385 13.93 9.50 22.27
CA HIS A 385 14.71 8.76 21.29
C HIS A 385 15.64 9.70 20.50
N GLU A 386 16.83 9.20 20.13
CA GLU A 386 17.83 9.92 19.33
C GLU A 386 18.23 9.06 18.13
N GLN A 387 18.42 9.71 16.98
CA GLN A 387 18.99 9.13 15.79
C GLN A 387 20.15 9.97 15.28
N ILE A 388 21.21 9.29 14.85
CA ILE A 388 22.42 9.92 14.31
C ILE A 388 22.62 9.44 12.87
N LEU A 389 22.69 10.37 11.93
CA LEU A 389 23.03 10.13 10.53
C LEU A 389 24.47 10.61 10.29
N GLN A 390 25.31 9.75 9.73
CA GLN A 390 26.70 10.08 9.43
C GLN A 390 26.78 10.48 7.97
N VAL A 391 26.90 11.76 7.67
CA VAL A 391 26.92 12.25 6.30
C VAL A 391 28.35 12.24 5.78
N TYR A 392 28.56 11.58 4.63
CA TYR A 392 29.79 11.65 3.86
C TYR A 392 29.46 11.89 2.38
N THR A 393 29.94 13.00 1.80
CA THR A 393 29.60 13.37 0.42
C THR A 393 30.70 14.16 -0.29
N THR A 394 30.74 14.07 -1.63
CA THR A 394 31.63 14.82 -2.52
C THR A 394 30.87 15.97 -3.21
N VAL A 395 31.21 17.20 -2.83
CA VAL A 395 30.71 18.46 -3.35
C VAL A 395 31.36 18.75 -4.71
N GLY A 396 30.61 18.55 -5.78
CA GLY A 396 31.00 18.93 -7.16
C GLY A 396 30.81 17.82 -8.21
N GLU A 397 30.69 16.56 -7.80
CA GLU A 397 30.36 15.47 -8.70
C GLU A 397 28.83 15.29 -8.73
N SER A 398 28.21 15.76 -9.81
CA SER A 398 26.83 15.38 -10.17
C SER A 398 26.87 13.99 -10.81
N GLU A 399 27.45 13.00 -10.14
CA GLU A 399 27.21 11.62 -10.53
C GLU A 399 25.80 11.26 -10.06
N LYS A 400 24.99 10.83 -11.03
CA LYS A 400 23.60 10.39 -10.87
C LYS A 400 23.52 9.06 -10.10
N GLU A 401 24.35 8.85 -9.08
CA GLU A 401 24.13 7.78 -8.13
C GLU A 401 23.03 8.24 -7.16
N THR A 402 21.80 8.11 -7.63
CA THR A 402 20.64 8.08 -6.76
C THR A 402 20.85 6.95 -5.77
N VAL A 403 21.00 7.27 -4.48
CA VAL A 403 20.94 6.28 -3.39
C VAL A 403 19.71 5.41 -3.67
N PRO A 404 19.86 4.08 -3.83
CA PRO A 404 18.77 3.20 -4.20
C PRO A 404 17.86 2.99 -2.99
N PHE A 405 17.10 4.04 -2.63
CA PHE A 405 16.14 3.99 -1.54
C PHE A 405 14.82 4.56 -2.07
N PHE A 406 13.82 3.67 -2.18
CA PHE A 406 12.52 3.86 -2.84
C PHE A 406 12.47 3.88 -4.38
N MET A 407 13.51 3.46 -5.08
CA MET A 407 13.32 2.89 -6.42
C MET A 407 13.21 1.37 -6.31
N GLN A 408 12.18 0.88 -5.61
CA GLN A 408 11.64 -0.43 -5.99
C GLN A 408 11.23 -0.23 -7.44
N ALA A 409 12.05 -0.76 -8.36
CA ALA A 409 12.03 -0.47 -9.79
C ALA A 409 10.63 -0.10 -10.26
N ASP A 410 10.41 1.18 -10.52
CA ASP A 410 9.21 1.72 -11.16
C ASP A 410 7.93 0.92 -10.85
N CYS A 411 7.41 1.02 -9.61
CA CYS A 411 6.03 0.64 -9.32
C CYS A 411 5.06 1.59 -10.05
N THR A 412 5.16 1.72 -11.37
CA THR A 412 4.30 2.53 -12.25
C THR A 412 2.93 1.90 -12.42
N VAL A 413 2.70 0.70 -11.89
CA VAL A 413 1.42 0.02 -11.97
C VAL A 413 0.40 0.78 -11.13
N THR A 414 -0.48 1.51 -11.81
CA THR A 414 -1.55 2.28 -11.21
C THR A 414 -2.86 1.48 -11.10
N SER A 415 -2.99 0.41 -11.90
CA SER A 415 -4.15 -0.48 -11.88
C SER A 415 -3.82 -1.91 -12.33
N GLN A 416 -4.58 -2.87 -11.81
CA GLN A 416 -4.51 -4.29 -12.16
C GLN A 416 -5.93 -4.85 -12.30
N THR A 417 -6.17 -5.73 -13.27
CA THR A 417 -7.46 -6.36 -13.53
C THR A 417 -7.34 -7.88 -13.60
N GLY A 418 -8.45 -8.57 -13.29
CA GLY A 418 -8.53 -10.04 -13.36
C GLY A 418 -7.44 -10.73 -12.53
N ALA A 419 -6.88 -11.84 -13.04
CA ALA A 419 -5.92 -12.67 -12.32
C ALA A 419 -4.62 -11.95 -11.90
N LYS A 420 -4.32 -10.76 -12.42
CA LYS A 420 -3.15 -9.97 -12.00
C LYS A 420 -3.38 -9.18 -10.71
N ALA A 421 -4.64 -8.92 -10.36
CA ALA A 421 -5.01 -8.12 -9.20
C ALA A 421 -5.14 -8.95 -7.90
N PHE A 422 -5.15 -10.28 -8.02
CA PHE A 422 -5.41 -11.21 -6.93
C PHE A 422 -4.38 -12.33 -6.92
N LYS A 423 -3.95 -12.72 -5.73
CA LYS A 423 -3.01 -13.83 -5.55
C LYS A 423 -3.72 -15.18 -5.48
N ILE A 424 -4.91 -15.22 -4.90
CA ILE A 424 -5.73 -16.41 -4.76
C ILE A 424 -6.50 -16.61 -6.07
N PRO A 425 -6.25 -17.71 -6.82
CA PRO A 425 -7.05 -18.05 -7.98
C PRO A 425 -8.53 -18.16 -7.62
N LEU A 426 -9.41 -17.68 -8.51
CA LEU A 426 -10.85 -17.63 -8.28
C LEU A 426 -11.45 -18.99 -7.88
N SER A 427 -11.00 -20.08 -8.51
CA SER A 427 -11.45 -21.44 -8.20
C SER A 427 -11.14 -21.86 -6.76
N ILE A 428 -9.96 -21.51 -6.26
CA ILE A 428 -9.56 -21.76 -4.87
C ILE A 428 -10.38 -20.89 -3.93
N ARG A 429 -10.53 -19.61 -4.27
CA ARG A 429 -11.31 -18.65 -3.47
C ARG A 429 -12.75 -19.14 -3.27
N GLN A 430 -13.43 -19.50 -4.36
CA GLN A 430 -14.81 -20.02 -4.32
C GLN A 430 -14.90 -21.25 -3.42
N ARG A 431 -13.93 -22.15 -3.52
CA ARG A 431 -13.92 -23.38 -2.75
C ARG A 431 -13.68 -23.18 -1.25
N ILE A 432 -12.80 -22.25 -0.90
CA ILE A 432 -12.63 -21.82 0.50
C ILE A 432 -13.96 -21.24 0.99
N CYS A 433 -14.60 -20.36 0.21
CA CYS A 433 -15.86 -19.75 0.61
C CYS A 433 -16.98 -20.78 0.84
N THR A 434 -17.18 -21.72 -0.09
CA THR A 434 -18.17 -22.79 0.06
C THR A 434 -17.93 -23.66 1.28
N THR A 435 -16.68 -23.81 1.72
CA THR A 435 -16.32 -24.64 2.87
C THR A 435 -16.57 -23.92 4.20
N PHE A 436 -16.24 -22.63 4.28
CA PHE A 436 -16.23 -21.88 5.54
C PHE A 436 -17.48 -21.03 5.78
N ASP A 437 -18.28 -20.74 4.75
CA ASP A 437 -19.55 -20.03 4.91
C ASP A 437 -20.70 -20.96 5.36
N THR A 438 -20.59 -22.27 5.12
CA THR A 438 -21.58 -23.22 5.64
C THR A 438 -21.39 -23.45 7.13
N ALA A 439 -22.47 -23.33 7.91
CA ALA A 439 -22.46 -23.62 9.34
C ALA A 439 -21.98 -25.05 9.60
N ASN A 440 -20.80 -25.19 10.21
CA ASN A 440 -20.18 -26.48 10.46
C ASN A 440 -20.34 -26.86 11.92
N THR A 441 -20.99 -28.00 12.19
CA THR A 441 -21.17 -28.54 13.56
C THR A 441 -19.84 -28.88 14.26
N LYS A 442 -18.73 -28.93 13.53
CA LYS A 442 -17.37 -29.18 14.05
C LYS A 442 -16.58 -27.90 14.35
N GLY A 443 -17.18 -26.70 14.25
CA GLY A 443 -16.50 -25.43 14.52
C GLY A 443 -15.42 -25.04 13.50
N LYS A 444 -15.40 -25.68 12.32
CA LYS A 444 -14.55 -25.29 11.18
C LYS A 444 -15.34 -24.37 10.25
N ASP A 445 -15.55 -23.15 10.71
CA ASP A 445 -16.28 -22.10 9.99
C ASP A 445 -15.38 -20.89 9.72
N TRP A 446 -15.97 -19.84 9.14
CA TRP A 446 -15.27 -18.59 8.85
C TRP A 446 -14.66 -17.94 10.10
N GLN A 447 -15.16 -18.19 11.31
CA GLN A 447 -14.60 -17.63 12.55
C GLN A 447 -13.25 -18.25 12.86
N LEU A 448 -13.13 -19.57 12.68
CA LEU A 448 -11.85 -20.26 12.82
C LEU A 448 -10.85 -19.82 11.75
N LEU A 449 -11.31 -19.59 10.51
CA LEU A 449 -10.48 -19.01 9.45
C LEU A 449 -9.97 -17.62 9.85
N ALA A 450 -10.87 -16.75 10.32
CA ALA A 450 -10.52 -15.41 10.80
C ALA A 450 -9.51 -15.48 11.96
N GLN A 451 -9.69 -16.43 12.88
CA GLN A 451 -8.78 -16.67 14.00
C GLN A 451 -7.37 -17.01 13.53
N LYS A 452 -7.25 -17.93 12.57
CA LYS A 452 -5.96 -18.38 12.03
C LYS A 452 -5.26 -17.34 11.16
N LEU A 453 -6.01 -16.43 10.56
CA LEU A 453 -5.47 -15.30 9.81
C LEU A 453 -5.22 -14.06 10.68
N HIS A 454 -5.41 -14.17 12.01
CA HIS A 454 -5.27 -13.07 12.97
C HIS A 454 -6.25 -11.90 12.74
N ILE A 455 -7.43 -12.18 12.19
CA ILE A 455 -8.54 -11.24 11.97
C ILE A 455 -9.63 -11.52 13.01
N GLN A 456 -9.31 -11.31 14.29
CA GLN A 456 -10.16 -11.74 15.42
C GLN A 456 -11.01 -10.62 16.02
N ARG A 457 -10.68 -9.37 15.75
CA ARG A 457 -11.44 -8.22 16.25
C ARG A 457 -12.74 -8.06 15.48
N ASN A 458 -13.77 -7.55 16.17
CA ASN A 458 -15.04 -7.12 15.59
C ASN A 458 -15.66 -8.15 14.62
N LEU A 459 -15.81 -9.41 15.08
CA LEU A 459 -16.37 -10.49 14.27
C LEU A 459 -17.84 -10.25 13.87
N SER A 460 -18.55 -9.40 14.62
CA SER A 460 -19.95 -9.03 14.34
C SER A 460 -20.12 -8.32 12.99
N TYR A 461 -19.07 -7.64 12.48
CA TYR A 461 -19.04 -7.10 11.11
C TYR A 461 -19.17 -8.20 10.05
N PHE A 462 -18.37 -9.28 10.18
CA PHE A 462 -18.33 -10.35 9.18
C PHE A 462 -19.62 -11.17 9.16
N THR A 463 -20.28 -11.36 10.31
CA THR A 463 -21.57 -12.07 10.40
C THR A 463 -22.66 -11.46 9.52
N LYS A 464 -22.62 -10.14 9.26
CA LYS A 464 -23.61 -9.45 8.41
C LYS A 464 -23.32 -9.58 6.91
N GLN A 465 -22.14 -10.07 6.55
CA GLN A 465 -21.72 -10.18 5.15
C GLN A 465 -22.42 -11.35 4.47
N LYS A 466 -22.72 -11.20 3.17
CA LYS A 466 -23.29 -12.29 2.35
C LYS A 466 -22.40 -13.54 2.34
N SER A 467 -21.08 -13.33 2.38
CA SER A 467 -20.06 -14.37 2.50
C SER A 467 -18.96 -13.84 3.43
N PRO A 468 -18.99 -14.20 4.72
CA PRO A 468 -17.96 -13.80 5.69
C PRO A 468 -16.55 -14.17 5.23
N SER A 469 -16.38 -15.40 4.73
CA SER A 469 -15.07 -15.89 4.27
C SER A 469 -14.55 -15.13 3.05
N ALA A 470 -15.40 -14.75 2.08
CA ALA A 470 -14.95 -13.97 0.93
C ALA A 470 -14.39 -12.61 1.34
N VAL A 471 -15.04 -11.97 2.32
CA VAL A 471 -14.62 -10.68 2.87
C VAL A 471 -13.30 -10.80 3.66
N ILE A 472 -13.15 -11.86 4.46
CA ILE A 472 -11.88 -12.20 5.12
C ILE A 472 -10.75 -12.39 4.11
N LEU A 473 -11.00 -13.12 3.01
CA LEU A 473 -10.01 -13.31 1.96
C LEU A 473 -9.68 -12.00 1.21
N SER A 474 -10.66 -11.12 0.99
CA SER A 474 -10.40 -9.78 0.42
C SER A 474 -9.44 -8.98 1.31
N LEU A 475 -9.66 -9.02 2.63
CA LEU A 475 -8.81 -8.33 3.59
C LEU A 475 -7.39 -8.92 3.62
N TRP A 476 -7.28 -10.25 3.59
CA TRP A 476 -6.01 -10.94 3.50
C TRP A 476 -5.25 -10.59 2.20
N GLU A 477 -5.93 -10.50 1.06
CA GLU A 477 -5.34 -10.07 -0.22
C GLU A 477 -4.85 -8.62 -0.20
N ALA A 478 -5.58 -7.74 0.49
CA ALA A 478 -5.18 -6.34 0.64
C ALA A 478 -3.92 -6.19 1.51
N ARG A 479 -3.80 -7.04 2.54
CA ARG A 479 -2.65 -7.09 3.47
C ARG A 479 -1.37 -7.57 2.80
N HIS A 480 -1.45 -8.62 1.97
CA HIS A 480 -0.27 -9.23 1.36
C HIS A 480 -0.13 -8.78 -0.09
N GLN A 481 0.61 -7.69 -0.36
CA GLN A 481 0.78 -7.16 -1.72
C GLN A 481 2.04 -7.68 -2.44
N ASP A 482 3.15 -7.87 -1.74
CA ASP A 482 4.45 -8.34 -2.29
C ASP A 482 4.48 -9.85 -2.56
N SER A 483 5.42 -10.38 -3.33
CA SER A 483 5.47 -11.79 -3.80
C SER A 483 5.60 -12.89 -2.71
N GLY A 484 5.48 -12.55 -1.44
CA GLY A 484 5.38 -13.50 -0.33
C GLY A 484 3.93 -13.81 0.07
N ASP A 485 3.77 -14.94 0.75
CA ASP A 485 2.69 -15.27 1.68
C ASP A 485 1.46 -16.04 1.20
N LEU A 486 1.38 -16.58 -0.01
CA LEU A 486 0.39 -17.68 -0.24
C LEU A 486 0.61 -18.85 0.75
N ASP A 487 1.82 -18.99 1.27
CA ASP A 487 2.19 -19.98 2.29
C ASP A 487 1.52 -19.68 3.64
N SER A 488 1.33 -18.41 4.03
CA SER A 488 0.65 -18.07 5.30
C SER A 488 -0.81 -18.55 5.29
N LEU A 489 -1.51 -18.32 4.17
CA LEU A 489 -2.85 -18.84 3.95
C LEU A 489 -2.86 -20.37 3.89
N ALA A 490 -1.88 -20.98 3.21
CA ALA A 490 -1.77 -22.43 3.12
C ALA A 490 -1.59 -23.06 4.52
N SER A 491 -0.67 -22.53 5.33
CA SER A 491 -0.42 -22.98 6.69
C SER A 491 -1.65 -22.83 7.59
N ALA A 492 -2.35 -21.70 7.50
CA ALA A 492 -3.60 -21.49 8.24
C ALA A 492 -4.65 -22.55 7.87
N LEU A 493 -4.83 -22.84 6.58
CA LEU A 493 -5.78 -23.84 6.11
C LEU A 493 -5.37 -25.27 6.49
N GLU A 494 -4.07 -25.58 6.49
CA GLU A 494 -3.54 -26.86 6.93
C GLU A 494 -3.76 -27.09 8.43
N GLU A 495 -3.53 -26.07 9.26
CA GLU A 495 -3.80 -26.12 10.69
C GLU A 495 -5.28 -26.37 10.98
N ILE A 496 -6.18 -25.73 10.23
CA ILE A 496 -7.62 -25.98 10.32
C ILE A 496 -7.96 -27.42 9.91
N GLY A 497 -7.30 -27.94 8.88
CA GLY A 497 -7.40 -29.34 8.46
C GLY A 497 -6.98 -30.30 9.57
N LYS A 498 -5.89 -30.00 10.29
CA LYS A 498 -5.32 -30.82 11.37
C LYS A 498 -6.14 -30.86 12.65
N ILE A 499 -7.03 -29.89 12.89
CA ILE A 499 -7.97 -29.93 14.02
C ILE A 499 -8.96 -31.09 13.80
N HIS A 500 -8.60 -32.29 14.25
CA HIS A 500 -9.47 -33.44 14.42
C HIS A 500 -9.77 -33.62 15.91
N CYS A 501 -11.05 -33.78 16.21
CA CYS A 501 -11.71 -34.14 17.48
C CYS A 501 -10.78 -34.49 18.66
N LYS A 502 -10.32 -33.49 19.43
CA LYS A 502 -9.97 -33.69 20.84
C LYS A 502 -11.18 -33.29 21.69
N SER A 503 -12.23 -34.10 21.64
CA SER A 503 -13.34 -34.01 22.60
C SER A 503 -13.97 -35.38 22.76
N LEU A 504 -13.31 -36.24 23.53
CA LEU A 504 -13.95 -37.23 24.39
C LEU A 504 -12.88 -37.75 25.37
N PRO A 505 -12.94 -37.41 26.67
CA PRO A 505 -12.37 -38.31 27.65
C PRO A 505 -13.18 -39.60 27.58
N GLN A 506 -12.50 -40.71 27.28
CA GLN A 506 -13.06 -42.04 27.47
C GLN A 506 -13.59 -42.13 28.90
N SER A 507 -14.88 -42.38 29.06
CA SER A 507 -15.43 -42.90 30.30
C SER A 507 -14.69 -44.21 30.61
N PRO A 508 -14.16 -44.41 31.82
CA PRO A 508 -13.60 -45.71 32.17
C PRO A 508 -14.74 -46.73 32.22
N ASP A 509 -14.54 -47.82 31.48
CA ASP A 509 -15.32 -49.06 31.53
C ASP A 509 -15.57 -49.52 32.97
N ASP A 510 -16.81 -49.98 33.16
CA ASP A 510 -17.25 -51.12 33.96
C ASP A 510 -16.25 -51.65 35.02
N LYS A 511 -16.59 -51.40 36.29
CA LYS A 511 -16.27 -52.36 37.35
C LYS A 511 -17.56 -52.98 37.84
N GLU A 512 -17.70 -54.26 37.52
CA GLU A 512 -18.64 -55.20 38.09
C GLU A 512 -18.74 -55.04 39.61
N THR A 513 -19.97 -55.09 40.08
CA THR A 513 -20.35 -55.17 41.49
C THR A 513 -20.28 -56.63 41.89
N ASP A 514 -19.21 -57.05 42.56
CA ASP A 514 -19.21 -58.28 43.34
C ASP A 514 -19.66 -57.98 44.77
N PHE A 515 -20.82 -58.52 45.10
CA PHE A 515 -21.34 -58.59 46.46
C PHE A 515 -20.54 -59.62 47.27
N THR A 516 -20.06 -59.22 48.46
CA THR A 516 -19.89 -60.14 49.60
C THR A 516 -19.80 -59.35 50.91
N PHE A 517 -20.93 -59.17 51.59
CA PHE A 517 -21.28 -59.65 52.94
C PHE A 517 -22.56 -58.99 53.43
#